data_AF-A0A528D857-F1
#
_entry.id   AF-A0A528D857-F1
#
_cell.length_a   1.000
_cell.length_b   1.000
_cell.length_c   1.000
_cell.angle_alpha   90.00
_cell.angle_beta   90.00
_cell.angle_gamma   90.00
#
_symmetry.space_group_name_H-M   'P 1'
#
loop_
_entity.id
_entity.type
_entity.pdbx_description
1 polymer ?
#
loop_
_entity_poly.entity_id
_entity_poly.type
_entity_poly.pdbx_seq_one_letter_code
_entity_poly.pdbx_strand_id
1 'polypeptide(L)' 'MTPLPAALGGSDLVGWCLDQAAFAPTWDSGEGAYRVGGRWNSRGVRAVYCSIDPSTAILEVAVHKG' A
#
# COMPACT_ATOMS: atom_id res chain seq x y z
N MET A 1 9.64 36.04 16.01
CA MET A 1 9.40 34.60 15.74
C MET A 1 8.45 34.52 14.56
N THR A 2 8.97 34.26 13.36
CA THR A 2 8.14 34.04 12.17
C THR A 2 7.54 32.64 12.28
N PRO A 3 6.22 32.46 12.24
CA PRO A 3 5.63 31.12 12.29
C PRO A 3 6.09 30.32 11.06
N LEU A 4 6.54 29.10 11.29
CA LEU A 4 6.82 28.16 10.21
C LEU A 4 5.51 27.86 9.45
N PRO A 5 5.55 27.67 8.13
CA PRO A 5 4.37 27.27 7.36
C PRO A 5 3.74 26.00 7.95
N ALA A 6 2.41 25.90 7.88
CA ALA A 6 1.72 24.64 8.14
C ALA A 6 2.38 23.52 7.32
N ALA A 7 2.53 22.33 7.92
CA ALA A 7 3.18 21.19 7.28
C ALA A 7 2.67 21.03 5.84
N LEU A 8 3.60 20.90 4.88
CA LEU A 8 3.29 20.84 3.44
C LEU A 8 2.48 19.60 3.02
N GLY A 9 2.14 18.71 3.95
CA GLY A 9 1.21 17.61 3.77
C GLY A 9 0.10 17.73 4.82
N GLY A 10 -1.15 17.61 4.40
CA GLY A 10 -2.30 17.59 5.31
C GLY A 10 -2.20 16.50 6.39
N SER A 11 -3.20 16.40 7.25
CA SER A 11 -3.28 15.36 8.29
C SER A 11 -3.48 13.95 7.76
N ASP A 12 -3.74 13.80 6.46
CA ASP A 12 -4.21 12.57 5.87
C ASP A 12 -3.04 11.68 5.43
N LEU A 13 -3.07 10.42 5.84
CA LEU A 13 -2.14 9.41 5.36
C LEU A 13 -2.69 8.80 4.06
N VAL A 14 -2.06 9.13 2.93
CA VAL A 14 -2.39 8.53 1.63
C VAL A 14 -1.41 7.41 1.32
N GLY A 15 -1.95 6.25 0.94
CA GLY A 15 -1.18 5.09 0.50
C GLY A 15 -1.63 4.63 -0.89
N TRP A 16 -0.69 4.03 -1.62
CA TRP A 16 -0.87 3.54 -2.98
C TRP A 16 -0.66 2.02 -3.02
N CYS A 17 -1.64 1.30 -3.57
CA CYS A 17 -1.55 -0.14 -3.84
C CYS A 17 -1.71 -0.37 -5.35
N LEU A 18 -0.92 -1.28 -5.91
CA LEU A 18 -1.03 -1.68 -7.32
C LEU A 18 -1.47 -3.14 -7.38
N ASP A 19 -2.65 -3.38 -7.97
CA ASP A 19 -3.24 -4.70 -8.13
C ASP A 19 -3.95 -4.83 -9.49
N GLN A 20 -4.35 -6.06 -9.84
CA GLN A 20 -5.13 -6.32 -11.04
C GLN A 20 -6.51 -5.69 -10.94
N ALA A 21 -7.00 -5.14 -12.06
CA ALA A 21 -8.29 -4.44 -12.11
C ALA A 21 -9.48 -5.28 -11.60
N ALA A 22 -9.42 -6.61 -11.74
CA ALA A 22 -10.45 -7.52 -11.23
C ALA A 22 -10.64 -7.45 -9.70
N PHE A 23 -9.61 -7.02 -8.96
CA PHE A 23 -9.65 -6.89 -7.49
C PHE A 23 -9.99 -5.47 -7.01
N ALA A 24 -10.18 -4.50 -7.91
CA ALA A 24 -10.51 -3.13 -7.55
C ALA A 24 -11.74 -3.00 -6.63
N PRO A 25 -12.82 -3.80 -6.74
CA PRO A 25 -13.95 -3.73 -5.81
C PRO A 25 -13.64 -4.22 -4.38
N THR A 26 -12.55 -4.95 -4.19
CA THR A 26 -12.19 -5.63 -2.93
C THR A 26 -10.74 -5.37 -2.53
N TRP A 27 -10.18 -4.23 -2.95
CA TRP A 27 -8.76 -3.89 -2.80
C TRP A 27 -8.31 -3.86 -1.34
N ASP A 28 -9.22 -3.51 -0.43
CA ASP A 28 -9.01 -3.36 1.01
C ASP A 28 -9.23 -4.66 1.80
N SER A 29 -9.68 -5.74 1.15
CA SER A 29 -10.00 -7.00 1.81
C SER A 29 -8.79 -7.73 2.41
N GLY A 30 -7.59 -7.44 1.91
CA GLY A 30 -6.35 -8.14 2.27
C GLY A 30 -6.35 -9.64 1.93
N GLU A 31 -7.24 -10.09 1.03
CA GLU A 31 -7.45 -11.51 0.73
C GLU A 31 -6.21 -12.19 0.13
N GLY A 32 -5.48 -11.49 -0.74
CA GLY A 32 -4.23 -12.00 -1.31
C GLY A 32 -3.21 -12.33 -0.21
N ALA A 33 -2.92 -11.35 0.65
CA ALA A 33 -1.96 -11.52 1.75
C ALA A 33 -2.43 -12.57 2.77
N TYR A 34 -3.74 -12.68 3.02
CA TYR A 34 -4.31 -13.73 3.88
C TYR A 34 -4.04 -15.12 3.32
N ARG A 35 -4.26 -15.34 2.02
CA ARG A 35 -4.08 -16.65 1.37
C ARG A 35 -2.62 -17.06 1.26
N VAL A 36 -1.75 -16.16 0.84
CA VAL A 36 -0.36 -16.50 0.48
C VAL A 36 0.67 -16.13 1.55
N GLY A 37 0.37 -15.19 2.43
CA GLY A 37 1.33 -14.53 3.31
C GLY A 37 2.14 -13.47 2.55
N GLY A 38 3.04 -12.78 3.26
CA GLY A 38 3.94 -11.80 2.68
C GLY A 38 5.14 -11.58 3.58
N ARG A 39 5.98 -10.60 3.25
CA ARG A 39 7.18 -10.27 4.03
C ARG A 39 6.85 -9.94 5.49
N TRP A 40 5.70 -9.32 5.73
CA TRP A 40 5.30 -8.78 7.03
C TRP A 40 4.08 -9.46 7.66
N ASN A 41 3.47 -10.45 7.00
CA ASN A 41 2.32 -11.19 7.54
C ASN A 41 2.39 -12.68 7.19
N SER A 42 2.07 -13.54 8.16
CA SER A 42 1.92 -14.98 7.91
C SER A 42 0.61 -15.29 7.19
N ARG A 43 0.53 -16.46 6.52
CA ARG A 43 -0.73 -17.00 6.00
C ARG A 43 -1.78 -17.04 7.12
N GLY A 44 -3.02 -16.69 6.78
CA GLY A 44 -4.12 -16.58 7.75
C GLY A 44 -4.24 -15.20 8.41
N VAL A 45 -3.32 -14.26 8.16
CA VAL A 45 -3.40 -12.88 8.67
C VAL A 45 -3.70 -11.93 7.52
N ARG A 46 -4.81 -11.19 7.60
CA ARG A 46 -5.18 -10.17 6.60
C ARG A 46 -4.26 -8.96 6.70
N ALA A 47 -3.75 -8.52 5.56
CA ALA A 47 -2.94 -7.31 5.44
C ALA A 47 -3.13 -6.70 4.04
N VAL A 48 -3.09 -5.36 3.97
CA VAL A 48 -3.02 -4.61 2.71
C VAL A 48 -1.62 -4.02 2.62
N TYR A 49 -0.93 -4.27 1.50
CA TYR A 49 0.39 -3.71 1.24
C TYR A 49 0.23 -2.46 0.37
N CYS A 50 0.74 -1.35 0.87
CA CYS A 50 0.73 -0.07 0.17
C CYS A 50 2.03 0.70 0.41
N SER A 51 2.32 1.64 -0.48
CA SER A 51 3.47 2.54 -0.41
C SER A 51 3.00 3.98 -0.26
N ILE A 52 3.83 4.85 0.33
CA ILE A 52 3.48 6.27 0.51
C ILE A 52 3.53 7.02 -0.83
N ASP A 53 4.34 6.55 -1.78
CA ASP A 53 4.42 7.10 -3.13
C ASP A 53 4.05 6.05 -4.21
N PRO A 54 3.46 6.47 -5.34
CA PRO A 54 3.09 5.56 -6.43
C PRO A 54 4.28 4.85 -7.08
N SER A 55 5.43 5.52 -7.19
CA SER A 55 6.63 4.94 -7.80
C SER A 55 7.10 3.70 -7.06
N THR A 56 7.15 3.75 -5.72
CA THR A 56 7.50 2.61 -4.89
C THR A 56 6.48 1.48 -5.02
N ALA A 57 5.17 1.79 -5.06
CA ALA A 57 4.14 0.76 -5.29
C ALA A 57 4.35 0.03 -6.64
N ILE A 58 4.76 0.74 -7.69
CA ILE A 58 5.10 0.15 -8.99
C ILE A 58 6.35 -0.72 -8.87
N LEU A 59 7.42 -0.26 -8.21
CA LEU A 59 8.66 -1.02 -8.07
C LEU A 59 8.45 -2.35 -7.31
N GLU A 60 7.62 -2.34 -6.26
CA GLU A 60 7.29 -3.54 -5.47
C GLU A 60 6.52 -4.58 -6.29
N VAL A 61 5.70 -4.16 -7.26
CA VAL A 61 4.83 -5.07 -8.01
C VAL A 61 5.41 -5.44 -9.38
N ALA A 62 5.89 -4.47 -10.14
CA ALA A 62 6.37 -4.66 -11.50
C ALA A 62 7.80 -5.22 -11.58
N VAL A 63 8.63 -4.98 -10.55
CA VAL A 63 10.04 -5.41 -10.55
C VAL A 63 10.27 -6.62 -9.63
N HIS A 64 9.67 -6.63 -8.43
CA HIS A 64 9.95 -7.67 -7.43
C HIS A 64 9.08 -8.93 -7.52
N LYS A 65 7.97 -8.92 -8.28
CA LYS A 65 7.11 -10.11 -8.47
C LYS A 65 7.50 -10.98 -9.68
N GLY A 66 8.74 -10.87 -10.17
CA GLY A 66 9.29 -11.71 -11.23
C GLY A 66 9.38 -13.18 -10.86
#